data_AF-A0A2D6TVN0-F1
#
_entry.id   AF-A0A2D6TVN0-F1
#
_cell.length_a   1.000
_cell.length_b   1.000
_cell.length_c   1.000
_cell.angle_alpha   90.00
_cell.angle_beta   90.00
_cell.angle_gamma   90.00
#
_symmetry.space_group_name_H-M   'P 1'
#
loop_
_entity.id
_entity.type
_entity.pdbx_description
1 polymer ?
#
loop_
_entity_poly.entity_id
_entity_poly.type
_entity_poly.pdbx_seq_one_letter_code
_entity_poly.pdbx_strand_id
1 'polypeptide(L)'
;MLETLRQIDSEFPLQYSICLAQISMEEGMSLTELSQKMGLGLSTVSRIVGALSKYRQNGNPYGLIELKISPEERRKKAIYLTSKGRDVLAQIYKALDADV
;
A
#
# COMPACT_ATOMS: atom_id res chain seq x y z
N MET A 1 10.86 4.30 12.47
CA MET A 1 10.25 3.67 11.26
C MET A 1 10.21 2.13 11.25
N LEU A 2 11.36 1.42 11.28
CA LEU A 2 11.41 -0.04 11.06
C LEU A 2 10.65 -0.86 12.12
N GLU A 3 10.63 -0.38 13.37
CA GLU A 3 9.89 -1.03 14.46
C GLU A 3 8.37 -0.98 14.23
N THR A 4 7.84 0.11 13.68
CA THR A 4 6.43 0.25 13.32
C THR A 4 6.03 -0.74 12.22
N LEU A 5 6.91 -0.98 11.24
CA LEU A 5 6.67 -1.99 10.21
C LEU A 5 6.69 -3.41 10.80
N ARG A 6 7.61 -3.70 11.73
CA ARG A 6 7.65 -4.98 12.46
C ARG A 6 6.41 -5.23 13.32
N GLN A 7 5.80 -4.18 13.86
CA GLN A 7 4.53 -4.28 14.60
C GLN A 7 3.35 -4.68 13.71
N ILE A 8 3.41 -4.38 12.40
CA ILE A 8 2.39 -4.82 11.44
C ILE A 8 2.56 -6.30 11.11
N ASP A 9 3.79 -6.72 10.80
CA ASP A 9 4.18 -8.11 10.58
C ASP A 9 5.70 -8.21 10.75
N SER A 10 6.17 -9.21 11.52
CA SER A 10 7.61 -9.41 11.75
C SER A 10 8.39 -9.68 10.46
N GLU A 11 7.72 -10.16 9.42
CA GLU A 11 8.26 -10.42 8.09
C GLU A 11 7.65 -9.48 7.03
N PHE A 12 7.25 -8.26 7.41
CA PHE A 12 6.69 -7.31 6.45
C PHE A 12 7.67 -7.02 5.31
N PRO A 13 7.37 -7.42 4.05
CA PRO A 13 8.34 -7.31 2.97
C PRO A 13 8.65 -5.84 2.66
N LEU A 14 9.93 -5.51 2.49
CA LEU A 14 10.35 -4.13 2.19
C LEU A 14 9.64 -3.56 0.95
N GLN A 15 9.45 -4.38 -0.08
CA GLN A 15 8.73 -3.99 -1.31
C GLN A 15 7.27 -3.59 -1.04
N TYR A 16 6.63 -4.13 -0.02
CA TYR A 16 5.26 -3.77 0.36
C TYR A 16 5.26 -2.39 1.00
N SER A 17 6.28 -2.07 1.80
CA SER A 17 6.47 -0.75 2.41
C SER A 17 6.70 0.31 1.35
N ILE A 18 7.55 0.03 0.35
CA ILE A 18 7.81 0.96 -0.75
C ILE A 18 6.53 1.19 -1.57
N CYS A 19 5.80 0.14 -1.93
CA CYS A 19 4.51 0.28 -2.62
C CYS A 19 3.51 1.09 -1.80
N LEU A 20 3.40 0.84 -0.49
CA LEU A 20 2.50 1.58 0.40
C LEU A 20 2.86 3.07 0.47
N ALA A 21 4.15 3.40 0.58
CA ALA A 21 4.63 4.77 0.57
C ALA A 21 4.35 5.47 -0.78
N GLN A 22 4.55 4.76 -1.89
CA GLN A 22 4.23 5.31 -3.22
C GLN A 22 2.73 5.60 -3.38
N ILE A 23 1.87 4.71 -2.87
CA ILE A 23 0.41 4.91 -2.86
C ILE A 23 0.02 6.10 -1.96
N SER A 24 0.70 6.28 -0.82
CA SER A 24 0.37 7.39 0.09
C SER A 24 0.76 8.76 -0.46
N MET A 25 1.77 8.82 -1.33
CA MET A 25 2.15 10.05 -2.01
C MET A 25 1.17 10.43 -3.13
N GLU A 26 0.51 9.44 -3.75
CA GLU A 26 -0.35 9.65 -4.92
C GLU A 26 -1.48 8.62 -4.94
N GLU A 27 -2.59 8.93 -4.28
CA GLU A 27 -3.79 8.11 -4.32
C GLU A 27 -4.55 8.28 -5.65
N GLY A 28 -5.40 7.31 -6.00
CA GLY A 28 -6.21 7.34 -7.21
C GLY A 28 -5.58 6.63 -8.41
N MET A 29 -4.34 6.17 -8.30
CA MET A 29 -3.65 5.45 -9.37
C MET A 29 -4.25 4.07 -9.63
N SER A 30 -4.21 3.64 -10.89
CA SER A 30 -4.47 2.26 -11.29
C SER A 30 -3.27 1.34 -11.02
N LEU A 31 -3.50 0.03 -11.08
CA LEU A 31 -2.42 -0.98 -10.98
C LEU A 31 -1.34 -0.80 -12.06
N THR A 32 -1.72 -0.38 -13.26
CA THR A 32 -0.78 -0.18 -14.38
C THR A 32 0.10 1.03 -14.14
N GLU A 33 -0.46 2.14 -13.66
CA GLU A 33 0.31 3.35 -13.33
C GLU A 33 1.27 3.08 -12.16
N LEU A 34 0.81 2.38 -11.12
CA LEU A 34 1.66 1.97 -10.01
C LEU A 34 2.80 1.06 -10.49
N SER A 35 2.52 0.11 -11.38
CA SER A 35 3.52 -0.78 -11.98
C SER A 35 4.60 -0.01 -12.75
N GLN A 36 4.20 0.98 -13.55
CA GLN A 36 5.13 1.85 -14.28
C GLN A 36 5.99 2.69 -13.34
N LYS A 37 5.39 3.33 -12.32
CA LYS A 37 6.14 4.16 -11.35
C LYS A 37 7.13 3.36 -10.53
N MET A 38 6.77 2.14 -10.13
CA MET A 38 7.63 1.27 -9.34
C MET A 38 8.69 0.54 -10.17
N GLY A 39 8.59 0.56 -11.51
CA GLY A 39 9.44 -0.25 -12.38
C GLY A 39 9.27 -1.76 -12.19
N LEU A 40 8.12 -2.19 -11.65
CA LEU A 40 7.82 -3.59 -11.34
C LEU A 40 6.82 -4.16 -12.32
N GLY A 41 6.90 -5.46 -12.60
CA GLY A 41 5.91 -6.14 -13.42
C GLY A 41 4.50 -6.09 -12.81
N LEU A 42 3.48 -5.96 -13.66
CA LEU A 42 2.07 -5.84 -13.24
C LEU A 42 1.62 -7.00 -12.34
N SER A 43 2.09 -8.22 -12.60
CA SER A 43 1.78 -9.40 -11.78
C SER A 43 2.34 -9.28 -10.36
N THR A 44 3.54 -8.71 -10.20
CA THR A 44 4.15 -8.43 -8.89
C THR A 44 3.36 -7.37 -8.15
N VAL A 45 3.09 -6.24 -8.80
CA VAL A 45 2.31 -5.14 -8.21
C VAL A 45 0.92 -5.59 -7.80
N SER A 46 0.25 -6.40 -8.62
CA SER A 46 -1.07 -6.96 -8.31
C SER A 46 -1.05 -7.85 -7.06
N ARG A 47 0.01 -8.65 -6.84
CA ARG A 47 0.14 -9.46 -5.62
C ARG A 47 0.36 -8.59 -4.38
N ILE A 48 1.21 -7.57 -4.49
CA ILE A 48 1.48 -6.62 -3.40
C ILE A 48 0.20 -5.88 -3.02
N VAL A 49 -0.50 -5.32 -4.01
CA VAL A 49 -1.76 -4.59 -3.80
C VAL A 49 -2.86 -5.51 -3.25
N GLY A 50 -2.91 -6.76 -3.71
CA GLY A 50 -3.79 -7.78 -3.12
C GLY A 50 -3.53 -7.91 -1.62
N ALA A 51 -2.28 -8.16 -1.24
CA ALA A 51 -1.89 -8.40 0.15
C ALA A 51 -2.10 -7.18 1.06
N LEU A 52 -1.83 -5.97 0.55
CA LEU A 52 -2.08 -4.70 1.25
C LEU A 52 -3.58 -4.39 1.40
N SER A 53 -4.43 -4.90 0.50
CA SER A 53 -5.87 -4.67 0.52
C SER A 53 -6.63 -5.73 1.34
N LYS A 54 -7.36 -6.62 0.67
CA LYS A 54 -8.28 -7.60 1.27
C LYS A 54 -7.87 -9.05 1.03
N TYR A 55 -6.78 -9.30 0.29
CA TYR A 55 -6.43 -10.66 -0.13
C TYR A 55 -4.94 -10.97 0.08
N ARG A 56 -4.63 -11.84 1.04
CA ARG A 56 -3.27 -12.40 1.22
C ARG A 56 -3.35 -13.91 1.08
N GLN A 57 -2.41 -14.51 0.35
CA GLN A 57 -2.39 -15.96 0.13
C GLN A 57 -2.17 -16.72 1.44
N ASN A 58 -1.35 -16.18 2.35
CA ASN A 58 -1.08 -16.72 3.68
C ASN A 58 -1.26 -15.60 4.73
N GLY A 59 -1.98 -15.89 5.82
CA GLY A 59 -2.21 -14.95 6.92
C GLY A 59 -3.34 -13.95 6.67
N ASN A 60 -3.46 -12.95 7.56
CA ASN A 60 -4.50 -11.93 7.45
C ASN A 60 -4.08 -10.82 6.48
N PRO A 61 -5.00 -10.33 5.61
CA PRO A 61 -4.73 -9.17 4.78
C PRO A 61 -4.52 -7.91 5.63
N TYR A 62 -3.64 -7.02 5.19
CA TYR A 62 -3.25 -5.87 6.01
C TYR A 62 -4.37 -4.82 6.13
N GLY A 63 -5.22 -4.68 5.10
CA GLY A 63 -6.33 -3.73 5.10
C GLY A 63 -5.89 -2.27 5.07
N LEU A 64 -4.70 -1.98 4.54
CA LEU A 64 -4.11 -0.64 4.49
C LEU A 64 -4.57 0.15 3.26
N ILE A 65 -4.94 -0.55 2.19
CA ILE A 65 -5.44 0.07 0.96
C ILE A 65 -6.77 -0.54 0.52
N GLU A 66 -7.48 0.17 -0.33
CA GLU A 66 -8.70 -0.28 -0.98
C GLU A 66 -8.71 0.07 -2.47
N LEU A 67 -9.39 -0.76 -3.26
CA LEU A 67 -9.61 -0.53 -4.69
C LEU A 67 -11.03 0.00 -4.87
N LYS A 68 -11.16 1.24 -5.36
CA LYS A 68 -12.46 1.85 -5.72
C LYS A 68 -12.59 1.92 -7.22
N ILE A 69 -13.83 1.81 -7.72
CA ILE A 69 -14.12 2.08 -9.12
C ILE A 69 -13.95 3.59 -9.33
N SER A 70 -13.15 3.99 -10.31
CA SER A 70 -12.98 5.41 -10.63
C SER A 70 -14.33 6.00 -11.07
N PRO A 71 -14.75 7.14 -10.48
CA PRO A 71 -15.98 7.81 -10.88
C PRO A 71 -15.91 8.35 -12.31
N GLU A 72 -14.71 8.68 -12.80
CA GLU A 72 -14.46 9.20 -14.15
C GLU A 72 -14.47 8.08 -15.20
N GLU A 73 -14.02 6.88 -14.84
CA GLU A 73 -13.93 5.76 -15.75
C GLU A 73 -14.30 4.46 -15.03
N ARG A 74 -15.59 4.09 -15.12
CA ARG A 74 -16.21 2.95 -14.43
C ARG A 74 -15.52 1.59 -14.63
N ARG A 75 -14.61 1.48 -15.61
CA ARG A 75 -13.80 0.27 -15.89
C ARG A 75 -12.43 0.27 -15.20
N LYS A 76 -11.96 1.40 -14.67
CA LYS A 76 -10.67 1.49 -13.97
C LYS A 76 -10.86 1.38 -12.46
N LYS A 77 -10.13 0.46 -11.85
CA LYS A 77 -9.98 0.40 -10.39
C LYS A 77 -8.81 1.30 -10.00
N ALA A 78 -9.07 2.22 -9.10
CA ALA A 78 -8.11 3.15 -8.52
C ALA A 78 -7.80 2.74 -7.07
N ILE A 79 -6.55 2.90 -6.67
CA ILE A 79 -6.02 2.49 -5.38
C ILE A 79 -6.08 3.68 -4.42
N TYR A 80 -6.61 3.46 -3.22
CA TYR A 80 -6.74 4.48 -2.17
C TYR A 80 -6.30 3.91 -0.82
N LEU A 81 -5.90 4.78 0.11
CA LEU A 81 -5.65 4.40 1.49
C LEU A 81 -6.97 4.21 2.25
N THR A 82 -7.04 3.15 3.06
CA THR A 82 -8.10 3.01 4.07
C THR A 82 -7.80 3.91 5.28
N SER A 83 -8.77 4.12 6.17
CA SER A 83 -8.52 4.79 7.44
C SER A 83 -7.39 4.13 8.23
N LYS A 84 -7.39 2.79 8.30
CA LYS A 84 -6.31 2.01 8.92
C LYS A 84 -4.96 2.26 8.27
N GLY A 85 -4.90 2.33 6.94
CA GLY A 85 -3.68 2.65 6.20
C GLY A 85 -3.12 4.01 6.54
N ARG A 86 -4.00 5.03 6.63
CA ARG A 86 -3.62 6.39 7.04
C ARG A 86 -3.09 6.42 8.47
N ASP A 87 -3.74 5.73 9.40
CA ASP A 87 -3.30 5.67 10.80
C ASP A 87 -1.91 5.04 10.94
N VAL A 88 -1.67 3.94 10.21
CA VAL A 88 -0.36 3.27 10.17
C VAL A 88 0.71 4.19 9.58
N LEU A 89 0.43 4.86 8.47
CA LEU A 89 1.36 5.81 7.86
C LEU A 89 1.65 6.99 8.78
N ALA A 90 0.65 7.52 9.49
CA ALA A 90 0.84 8.57 10.48
C ALA A 90 1.78 8.13 11.61
N GLN A 91 1.67 6.88 12.07
CA GLN A 91 2.61 6.31 13.04
C GLN A 91 4.02 6.19 12.47
N ILE A 92 4.15 5.77 11.20
CA ILE A 92 5.44 5.67 10.52
C ILE A 92 6.09 7.05 10.37
N TYR A 93 5.35 8.07 9.92
CA TYR A 93 5.85 9.44 9.79
C TYR A 93 6.24 10.05 11.14
N LYS A 94 5.42 9.85 12.18
CA LYS A 94 5.76 10.29 13.53
C LYS A 94 7.06 9.64 14.03
N ALA A 95 7.28 8.37 13.70
CA ALA A 95 8.49 7.64 14.00
C ALA A 95 9.65 7.90 13.01
N LEU A 96 9.49 8.83 12.07
CA LEU A 96 10.57 9.38 11.24
C LEU A 96 10.93 10.78 11.74
N ASP A 97 9.92 11.61 12.06
CA ASP A 97 10.12 12.95 12.62
C ASP A 97 10.73 12.93 14.03
N ALA A 98 10.54 11.85 14.79
CA ALA A 98 11.15 11.68 16.11
C ALA A 98 12.64 11.33 16.07
N ASP A 99 13.18 10.98 14.89
CA ASP A 99 14.58 10.61 14.67
C ASP A 99 15.38 11.73 13.95
N VAL A 100 14.84 12.96 13.85
CA VAL A 100 15.48 14.16 13.25
C VAL A 100 15.64 15.28 14.26
#